data_AF-A0A534TY80-F1
#
_entry.id   AF-A0A534TY80-F1
#
_cell.length_a   1.000
_cell.length_b   1.000
_cell.length_c   1.000
_cell.angle_alpha   90.00
_cell.angle_beta   90.00
_cell.angle_gamma   90.00
#
_symmetry.space_group_name_H-M   'P 1'
#
loop_
_entity.id
_entity.type
_entity.pdbx_description
1 polymer ?
#
loop_
_entity_poly.entity_id
_entity_poly.type
_entity_poly.pdbx_seq_one_letter_code
_entity_poly.pdbx_strand_id
1 'polypeptide(L)'
;IWGRLRRATEASRADLLASDWNRKAVVTTLISDVATAYFSLLELDMELEIAKNTLATRAESLRLIRLQLQGGVGTLLDVRQGEQLVYTAAVSIPDAERQIEQTENQISFLLGHNPSSISRTRLLTDQQTPPEVPAGLPSKLLERRPDIQAAEQNLIAANAIIGVAKAAYFPQITLTGEFGYQSTALANLFSGSRRIWSFIPQITQPIFEGGRITSGVDLAEAQQRSALAQYEGAVQAGFRDVSDALVQFQRIKEIRAQRELLVTALQDRKRLAYLRYRGGVDTMLNALQALK
;
A
#
# COMPACT_ATOMS: atom_id res chain seq x y z
N ILE A 1 -9.04 -34.89 -27.39
CA ILE A 1 -8.07 -35.45 -28.35
C ILE A 1 -6.87 -34.51 -28.50
N TRP A 2 -7.01 -33.33 -29.10
CA TRP A 2 -5.89 -32.37 -29.30
C TRP A 2 -5.56 -31.48 -28.10
N GLY A 3 -6.14 -31.76 -26.94
CA GLY A 3 -5.87 -31.01 -25.72
C GLY A 3 -6.45 -29.58 -25.65
N ARG A 4 -7.25 -29.10 -26.61
CA ARG A 4 -7.85 -27.75 -26.59
C ARG A 4 -8.51 -27.42 -25.24
N LEU A 5 -9.46 -28.25 -24.80
CA LEU A 5 -10.15 -28.06 -23.53
C LEU A 5 -9.22 -28.23 -22.33
N ARG A 6 -8.28 -29.20 -22.38
CA ARG A 6 -7.29 -29.40 -21.32
C ARG A 6 -6.40 -28.17 -21.13
N ARG A 7 -5.91 -27.58 -22.21
CA ARG A 7 -5.10 -26.34 -22.19
C ARG A 7 -5.94 -25.13 -21.77
N ALA A 8 -7.21 -25.06 -22.18
CA ALA A 8 -8.12 -24.03 -21.69
C ALA A 8 -8.34 -24.14 -20.17
N THR A 9 -8.52 -25.36 -19.64
CA THR A 9 -8.61 -25.60 -18.19
C THR A 9 -7.31 -25.29 -17.46
N GLU A 10 -6.16 -25.59 -18.05
CA GLU A 10 -4.84 -25.22 -17.52
C GLU A 10 -4.69 -23.70 -17.42
N ALA A 11 -5.10 -22.95 -18.45
CA ALA A 11 -5.12 -21.49 -18.43
C ALA A 11 -6.04 -20.96 -17.32
N SER A 12 -7.29 -21.42 -17.25
CA SER A 12 -8.23 -20.97 -16.21
C SER A 12 -7.79 -21.34 -14.79
N ARG A 13 -7.08 -22.45 -14.61
CA ARG A 13 -6.48 -22.80 -13.31
C ARG A 13 -5.35 -21.83 -12.94
N ALA A 14 -4.51 -21.45 -13.89
CA ALA A 14 -3.45 -20.47 -13.66
C ALA A 14 -4.04 -19.08 -13.35
N ASP A 15 -5.09 -18.64 -14.05
CA ASP A 15 -5.80 -17.39 -13.75
C ASP A 15 -6.39 -17.37 -12.33
N LEU A 16 -6.94 -18.51 -11.87
CA LEU A 16 -7.42 -18.66 -10.49
C LEU A 16 -6.27 -18.51 -9.48
N LEU A 17 -5.13 -19.18 -9.72
CA LEU A 17 -3.96 -19.07 -8.86
C LEU A 17 -3.39 -17.63 -8.85
N ALA A 18 -3.37 -16.96 -9.99
CA ALA A 18 -2.98 -15.56 -10.09
C ALA A 18 -3.89 -14.66 -9.23
N SER A 19 -5.20 -14.92 -9.26
CA SER A 19 -6.19 -14.21 -8.43
C SER A 19 -5.97 -14.44 -6.94
N ASP A 20 -5.64 -15.67 -6.53
CA ASP A 20 -5.28 -15.98 -5.14
C ASP A 20 -4.01 -15.25 -4.68
N TRP A 21 -3.01 -15.14 -5.55
CA TRP A 21 -1.79 -14.36 -5.28
C TRP A 21 -2.07 -12.86 -5.20
N ASN A 22 -2.89 -12.30 -6.10
CA ASN A 22 -3.34 -10.92 -6.05
C ASN A 22 -4.09 -10.61 -4.75
N ARG A 23 -4.93 -11.54 -4.27
CA ARG A 23 -5.58 -11.40 -2.95
C ARG A 23 -4.55 -11.29 -1.83
N LYS A 24 -3.50 -12.11 -1.82
CA LYS A 24 -2.42 -12.02 -0.82
C LYS A 24 -1.65 -10.70 -0.91
N ALA A 25 -1.43 -10.19 -2.14
CA ALA A 25 -0.83 -8.87 -2.34
C ALA A 25 -1.68 -7.78 -1.68
N VAL A 26 -2.98 -7.74 -1.97
CA VAL A 26 -3.93 -6.76 -1.40
C VAL A 26 -3.97 -6.83 0.12
N VAL A 27 -4.00 -8.03 0.72
CA VAL A 27 -3.95 -8.20 2.18
C VAL A 27 -2.65 -7.64 2.76
N THR A 28 -1.51 -7.89 2.11
CA THR A 28 -0.20 -7.41 2.57
C THR A 28 -0.10 -5.87 2.47
N THR A 29 -0.62 -5.30 1.39
CA THR A 29 -0.72 -3.83 1.22
C THR A 29 -1.62 -3.24 2.28
N LEU A 30 -2.81 -3.80 2.51
CA LEU A 30 -3.74 -3.31 3.54
C LEU A 30 -3.11 -3.32 4.94
N ILE A 31 -2.40 -4.40 5.30
CA ILE A 31 -1.70 -4.48 6.58
C ILE A 31 -0.62 -3.39 6.67
N SER A 32 0.16 -3.19 5.61
CA SER A 32 1.21 -2.16 5.54
C SER A 32 0.65 -0.75 5.64
N ASP A 33 -0.47 -0.48 4.96
CA ASP A 33 -1.13 0.83 4.95
C ASP A 33 -1.73 1.16 6.33
N VAL A 34 -2.40 0.20 6.97
CA VAL A 34 -2.93 0.36 8.33
C VAL A 34 -1.79 0.58 9.32
N ALA A 35 -0.70 -0.20 9.22
CA ALA A 35 0.46 -0.04 10.10
C ALA A 35 1.10 1.34 9.94
N THR A 36 1.31 1.78 8.70
CA THR A 36 1.90 3.10 8.39
C THR A 36 1.01 4.23 8.93
N ALA A 37 -0.29 4.18 8.66
CA ALA A 37 -1.23 5.18 9.17
C ALA A 37 -1.28 5.20 10.70
N TYR A 38 -1.20 4.04 11.36
CA TYR A 38 -1.16 3.95 12.81
C TYR A 38 0.13 4.53 13.40
N PHE A 39 1.29 4.29 12.79
CA PHE A 39 2.54 4.93 13.24
C PHE A 39 2.53 6.45 13.02
N SER A 40 1.95 6.93 11.91
CA SER A 40 1.75 8.36 11.68
C SER A 40 0.80 8.98 12.71
N LEU A 41 -0.26 8.27 13.12
CA LEU A 41 -1.14 8.72 14.20
C LEU A 41 -0.39 8.93 15.52
N LEU A 42 0.47 7.97 15.89
CA LEU A 42 1.29 8.08 17.10
C LEU A 42 2.33 9.22 17.01
N GLU A 43 2.89 9.47 15.83
CA GLU A 43 3.77 10.62 15.59
C GLU A 43 3.01 11.94 15.80
N LEU A 44 1.81 12.07 15.21
CA LEU A 44 0.97 13.26 15.35
C LEU A 44 0.52 13.52 16.79
N ASP A 45 0.23 12.46 17.56
CA ASP A 45 -0.08 12.60 18.98
C ASP A 45 1.10 13.22 19.75
N MET A 46 2.34 12.81 19.44
CA MET A 46 3.55 13.41 20.03
C MET A 46 3.79 14.84 19.54
N GLU A 47 3.54 15.13 18.27
CA GLU A 47 3.63 16.50 17.73
C GLU A 47 2.63 17.44 18.42
N LEU A 48 1.40 16.98 18.64
CA LEU A 48 0.38 17.73 19.36
C LEU A 48 0.81 18.03 20.81
N GLU A 49 1.41 17.04 21.49
CA GLU A 49 1.95 17.23 22.84
C GLU A 49 3.09 18.27 22.85
N ILE A 50 4.03 18.17 21.90
CA ILE A 50 5.13 19.13 21.74
C ILE A 50 4.59 20.54 21.42
N ALA A 51 3.56 20.66 20.57
CA ALA A 51 2.91 21.92 20.24
C ALA A 51 2.25 22.56 21.46
N LYS A 52 1.52 21.78 22.26
CA LYS A 52 0.90 22.22 23.52
C LYS A 52 1.95 22.70 24.53
N ASN A 53 3.02 21.94 24.73
CA ASN A 53 4.12 22.30 25.62
C ASN A 53 4.87 23.57 25.14
N THR A 54 5.03 23.72 23.83
CA THR A 54 5.63 24.91 23.22
C THR A 54 4.76 26.13 23.45
N LEU A 55 3.45 26.05 23.16
CA LEU A 55 2.50 27.15 23.41
C LEU A 55 2.50 27.58 24.88
N ALA A 56 2.46 26.62 25.82
CA ALA A 56 2.52 26.90 27.25
C ALA A 56 3.81 27.66 27.63
N THR A 57 4.96 27.21 27.11
CA THR A 57 6.25 27.88 27.33
C THR A 57 6.28 29.30 26.77
N ARG A 58 5.70 29.52 25.57
CA ARG A 58 5.62 30.84 24.94
C ARG A 58 4.67 31.77 25.68
N ALA A 59 3.54 31.26 26.15
CA ALA A 59 2.56 32.01 26.93
C ALA A 59 3.16 32.49 28.25
N GLU A 60 3.89 31.63 28.97
CA GLU A 60 4.58 32.05 30.20
C GLU A 60 5.69 33.07 29.93
N SER A 61 6.45 32.89 28.85
CA SER A 61 7.45 33.88 28.42
C SER A 61 6.82 35.25 28.16
N LEU A 62 5.69 35.29 27.43
CA LEU A 62 4.95 36.52 27.18
C LEU A 62 4.41 37.15 28.48
N ARG A 63 3.95 36.35 29.44
CA ARG A 63 3.51 36.83 30.75
C ARG A 63 4.65 37.56 31.47
N LEU A 64 5.85 36.99 31.48
CA LEU A 64 7.03 37.61 32.08
C LEU A 64 7.42 38.93 31.38
N ILE A 65 7.39 38.97 30.04
CA ILE A 65 7.69 40.19 29.27
C ILE A 65 6.68 41.30 29.60
N ARG A 66 5.38 40.96 29.70
CA ARG A 66 4.35 41.94 30.08
C ARG A 66 4.56 42.50 31.49
N LEU A 67 4.97 41.66 32.44
CA LEU A 67 5.33 42.12 33.80
C LEU A 67 6.54 43.07 33.79
N GLN A 68 7.56 42.79 32.96
CA GLN A 68 8.72 43.68 32.81
C GLN A 68 8.35 45.03 32.21
N LEU A 69 7.45 45.06 31.23
CA LEU A 69 6.91 46.31 30.68
C LEU A 69 6.17 47.12 31.76
N GLN A 70 5.32 46.48 32.55
CA GLN A 70 4.59 47.13 33.66
C GLN A 70 5.55 47.66 34.74
N GLY A 71 6.67 46.97 34.98
CA GLY A 71 7.74 47.41 35.85
C GLY A 71 8.70 48.45 35.25
N GLY A 72 8.49 48.87 33.99
CA GLY A 72 9.29 49.90 33.32
C GLY A 72 10.63 49.44 32.73
N VAL A 73 10.90 48.13 32.69
CA VAL A 73 12.19 47.54 32.25
C VAL A 73 12.09 46.86 30.87
N GLY A 74 10.88 46.69 30.32
CA GLY A 74 10.63 46.09 29.00
C GLY A 74 10.12 47.10 27.97
N THR A 75 10.12 46.71 26.68
CA THR A 75 9.58 47.53 25.60
C THR A 75 8.27 46.96 25.03
N LEU A 76 7.44 47.81 24.42
CA LEU A 76 6.27 47.34 23.68
C LEU A 76 6.65 46.42 22.50
N LEU A 77 7.84 46.62 21.91
CA LEU A 77 8.35 45.77 20.84
C LEU A 77 8.53 44.32 21.34
N ASP A 78 9.09 44.13 22.53
CA ASP A 78 9.27 42.80 23.14
C ASP A 78 7.93 42.10 23.36
N VAL A 79 6.92 42.85 23.80
CA VAL A 79 5.55 42.31 23.97
C VAL A 79 4.99 41.86 22.63
N ARG A 80 5.09 42.67 21.58
CA ARG A 80 4.60 42.30 20.24
C ARG A 80 5.33 41.09 19.66
N GLN A 81 6.63 40.99 19.89
CA GLN A 81 7.40 39.81 19.49
C GLN A 81 7.01 38.55 20.26
N GLY A 82 6.75 38.67 21.57
CA GLY A 82 6.22 37.58 22.38
C GLY A 82 4.83 37.13 21.93
N GLU A 83 3.93 38.07 21.64
CA GLU A 83 2.59 37.80 21.10
C GLU A 83 2.67 37.06 19.76
N GLN A 84 3.53 37.51 18.85
CA GLN A 84 3.78 36.82 17.58
C GLN A 84 4.18 35.35 17.83
N LEU A 85 5.12 35.08 18.74
CA LEU A 85 5.57 33.72 19.02
C LEU A 85 4.46 32.84 19.61
N VAL A 86 3.60 33.39 20.48
CA VAL A 86 2.44 32.70 21.01
C VAL A 86 1.45 32.36 19.90
N TYR A 87 1.09 33.34 19.06
CA TYR A 87 0.14 33.11 17.97
C TYR A 87 0.67 32.14 16.92
N THR A 88 1.96 32.20 16.56
CA THR A 88 2.58 31.21 15.67
C THR A 88 2.57 29.81 16.27
N ALA A 89 2.86 29.66 17.57
CA ALA A 89 2.80 28.36 18.25
C ALA A 89 1.37 27.82 18.37
N ALA A 90 0.39 28.69 18.56
CA ALA A 90 -1.02 28.30 18.71
C ALA A 90 -1.61 27.70 17.43
N VAL A 91 -1.11 28.08 16.25
CA VAL A 91 -1.59 27.55 14.96
C VAL A 91 -1.27 26.06 14.80
N SER A 92 -0.18 25.57 15.39
CA SER A 92 0.24 24.16 15.25
C SER A 92 -0.72 23.17 15.92
N ILE A 93 -1.46 23.60 16.96
CA ILE A 93 -2.39 22.73 17.69
C ILE A 93 -3.58 22.30 16.81
N PRO A 94 -4.41 23.23 16.26
CA PRO A 94 -5.53 22.83 15.41
C PRO A 94 -5.08 22.15 14.11
N ASP A 95 -3.86 22.44 13.62
CA ASP A 95 -3.32 21.73 12.47
C ASP A 95 -3.01 20.27 12.78
N ALA A 96 -2.35 19.99 13.92
CA ALA A 96 -2.10 18.64 14.38
C ALA A 96 -3.40 17.89 14.71
N GLU A 97 -4.37 18.52 15.39
CA GLU A 97 -5.68 17.93 15.68
C GLU A 97 -6.44 17.56 14.40
N ARG A 98 -6.43 18.45 13.39
CA ARG A 98 -6.98 18.16 12.07
C ARG A 98 -6.32 16.94 11.41
N GLN A 99 -4.99 16.85 11.45
CA GLN A 99 -4.26 15.74 10.86
C GLN A 99 -4.56 14.42 11.60
N ILE A 100 -4.64 14.46 12.94
CA ILE A 100 -5.03 13.30 13.76
C ILE A 100 -6.40 12.78 13.33
N GLU A 101 -7.43 13.64 13.28
CA GLU A 101 -8.78 13.22 12.89
C GLU A 101 -8.82 12.64 11.47
N GLN A 102 -8.07 13.24 10.52
CA GLN A 102 -7.97 12.73 9.15
C GLN A 102 -7.30 11.35 9.09
N THR A 103 -6.25 11.12 9.87
CA THR A 103 -5.58 9.82 9.99
C THR A 103 -6.48 8.78 10.67
N GLU A 104 -7.22 9.14 11.72
CA GLU A 104 -8.20 8.25 12.36
C GLU A 104 -9.32 7.83 11.39
N ASN A 105 -9.81 8.77 10.57
CA ASN A 105 -10.79 8.50 9.53
C ASN A 105 -10.22 7.57 8.45
N GLN A 106 -8.97 7.77 8.04
CA GLN A 106 -8.27 6.89 7.10
C GLN A 106 -8.16 5.46 7.65
N ILE A 107 -7.75 5.30 8.92
CA ILE A 107 -7.65 3.99 9.57
C ILE A 107 -9.04 3.35 9.65
N SER A 108 -10.06 4.09 10.07
CA SER A 108 -11.45 3.59 10.15
C SER A 108 -11.93 3.08 8.78
N PHE A 109 -11.65 3.82 7.70
CA PHE A 109 -11.96 3.41 6.34
C PHE A 109 -11.24 2.11 5.93
N LEU A 110 -9.94 2.00 6.21
CA LEU A 110 -9.16 0.79 5.90
C LEU A 110 -9.66 -0.44 6.68
N LEU A 111 -10.19 -0.24 7.89
CA LEU A 111 -10.82 -1.28 8.71
C LEU A 111 -12.27 -1.59 8.33
N GLY A 112 -12.87 -0.82 7.41
CA GLY A 112 -14.28 -0.99 7.01
C GLY A 112 -15.28 -0.50 8.07
N HIS A 113 -14.91 0.50 8.86
CA HIS A 113 -15.73 1.12 9.89
C HIS A 113 -16.05 2.58 9.57
N ASN A 114 -17.09 3.12 10.23
CA ASN A 114 -17.38 4.56 10.17
C ASN A 114 -16.28 5.35 10.92
N PRO A 115 -16.06 6.64 10.55
CA PRO A 115 -15.21 7.57 11.27
C PRO A 115 -15.37 7.47 12.79
N SER A 116 -14.29 7.13 13.49
CA SER A 116 -14.24 7.03 14.94
C SER A 116 -12.82 7.23 15.45
N SER A 117 -12.68 7.59 16.73
CA SER A 117 -11.37 7.71 17.35
C SER A 117 -10.70 6.35 17.49
N ILE A 118 -9.38 6.31 17.29
CA ILE A 118 -8.60 5.07 17.37
C ILE A 118 -7.93 4.98 18.74
N SER A 119 -8.10 3.84 19.42
CA SER A 119 -7.47 3.62 20.73
C SER A 119 -5.95 3.48 20.58
N ARG A 120 -5.19 4.18 21.44
CA ARG A 120 -3.73 4.10 21.51
C ARG A 120 -3.31 3.46 22.83
N THR A 121 -2.50 2.41 22.77
CA THR A 121 -2.06 1.68 24.00
C THR A 121 -0.62 1.98 24.40
N ARG A 122 0.22 2.46 23.48
CA ARG A 122 1.65 2.73 23.68
C ARG A 122 2.10 3.94 22.87
N LEU A 123 3.05 4.71 23.42
CA LEU A 123 3.72 5.79 22.69
C LEU A 123 4.55 5.23 21.53
N LEU A 124 4.87 6.08 20.55
CA LEU A 124 5.71 5.72 19.42
C LEU A 124 7.09 5.20 19.87
N THR A 125 7.66 5.78 20.94
CA THR A 125 8.96 5.41 21.50
C THR A 125 8.97 4.05 22.21
N ASP A 126 7.80 3.56 22.62
CA ASP A 126 7.65 2.31 23.39
C ASP A 126 7.26 1.12 22.48
N GLN A 127 7.24 1.35 21.17
CA GLN A 127 6.96 0.31 20.18
C GLN A 127 8.16 -0.64 20.06
N GLN A 128 7.87 -1.93 19.91
CA GLN A 128 8.94 -2.93 19.73
C GLN A 128 9.62 -2.70 18.39
N THR A 129 10.95 -2.53 18.43
CA THR A 129 11.77 -2.45 17.22
C THR A 129 11.66 -3.76 16.46
N PRO A 130 11.39 -3.74 15.14
CA PRO A 130 11.39 -4.95 14.33
C PRO A 130 12.74 -5.68 14.40
N PRO A 131 12.77 -7.01 14.24
CA PRO A 131 14.01 -7.77 14.18
C PRO A 131 14.92 -7.24 13.06
N GLU A 132 16.24 -7.34 13.25
CA GLU A 132 17.21 -6.89 12.25
C GLU A 132 16.99 -7.63 10.93
N VAL A 133 16.83 -6.85 9.84
CA VAL A 133 16.72 -7.40 8.49
C VAL A 133 18.13 -7.80 8.03
N PRO A 134 18.38 -9.08 7.70
CA PRO A 134 19.69 -9.52 7.27
C PRO A 134 20.13 -8.78 6.00
N ALA A 135 21.42 -8.44 5.92
CA ALA A 135 21.98 -7.77 4.76
C ALA A 135 21.97 -8.70 3.54
N GLY A 136 21.32 -8.26 2.47
CA GLY A 136 21.30 -8.92 1.17
C GLY A 136 19.92 -9.44 0.74
N LEU A 137 19.77 -9.64 -0.57
CA LEU A 137 18.59 -10.25 -1.18
C LEU A 137 18.89 -11.72 -1.49
N PRO A 138 18.45 -12.69 -0.67
CA PRO A 138 18.30 -14.05 -1.15
C PRO A 138 17.33 -14.01 -2.34
N SER A 139 17.71 -14.57 -3.49
CA SER A 139 16.79 -14.80 -4.62
C SER A 139 15.49 -15.49 -4.19
N LYS A 140 15.58 -16.33 -3.14
CA LYS A 140 14.45 -16.97 -2.45
C LYS A 140 13.40 -16.02 -1.84
N LEU A 141 13.72 -14.74 -1.63
CA LEU A 141 12.74 -13.75 -1.16
C LEU A 141 11.79 -13.31 -2.28
N LEU A 142 12.25 -13.31 -3.53
CA LEU A 142 11.42 -12.96 -4.69
C LEU A 142 10.38 -14.05 -4.99
N GLU A 143 10.73 -15.31 -4.74
CA GLU A 143 9.80 -16.45 -4.84
C GLU A 143 8.61 -16.36 -3.86
N ARG A 144 8.72 -15.54 -2.81
CA ARG A 144 7.67 -15.35 -1.81
C ARG A 144 6.76 -14.15 -2.11
N ARG A 145 7.12 -13.31 -3.08
CA ARG A 145 6.42 -12.04 -3.36
C ARG A 145 5.13 -12.32 -4.14
N PRO A 146 3.94 -11.97 -3.60
CA PRO A 146 2.68 -12.33 -4.24
C PRO A 146 2.48 -11.72 -5.63
N ASP A 147 3.01 -10.53 -5.89
CA ASP A 147 2.94 -9.84 -7.19
C ASP A 147 3.74 -10.57 -8.28
N ILE A 148 4.96 -11.04 -7.94
CA ILE A 148 5.79 -11.83 -8.86
C ILE A 148 5.11 -13.18 -9.16
N GLN A 149 4.56 -13.83 -8.12
CA GLN A 149 3.84 -15.09 -8.27
C GLN A 149 2.57 -14.94 -9.13
N ALA A 150 1.83 -13.84 -8.98
CA ALA A 150 0.68 -13.56 -9.84
C ALA A 150 1.10 -13.36 -11.31
N ALA A 151 2.17 -12.61 -11.56
CA ALA A 151 2.70 -12.40 -12.91
C ALA A 151 3.19 -13.71 -13.56
N GLU A 152 3.83 -14.60 -12.79
CA GLU A 152 4.22 -15.93 -13.25
C GLU A 152 3.00 -16.77 -13.66
N GLN A 153 1.94 -16.79 -12.84
CA GLN A 153 0.72 -17.52 -13.17
C GLN A 153 0.03 -16.96 -14.43
N ASN A 154 0.01 -15.63 -14.60
CA ASN A 154 -0.50 -15.01 -15.84
C ASN A 154 0.32 -15.44 -17.08
N LEU A 155 1.64 -15.56 -16.95
CA LEU A 155 2.51 -16.08 -18.01
C LEU A 155 2.21 -17.55 -18.34
N ILE A 156 1.99 -18.38 -17.32
CA ILE A 156 1.58 -19.79 -17.49
C ILE A 156 0.24 -19.87 -18.23
N ALA A 157 -0.74 -19.03 -17.85
CA ALA A 157 -2.04 -18.95 -18.50
C ALA A 157 -1.91 -18.57 -19.99
N ALA A 158 -1.14 -17.53 -20.29
CA ALA A 158 -0.89 -17.09 -21.66
C ALA A 158 -0.20 -18.18 -22.51
N ASN A 159 0.74 -18.92 -21.92
CA ASN A 159 1.39 -20.04 -22.59
C ASN A 159 0.41 -21.20 -22.90
N ALA A 160 -0.50 -21.51 -21.97
CA ALA A 160 -1.54 -22.52 -22.20
C ALA A 160 -2.51 -22.10 -23.31
N ILE A 161 -2.83 -20.81 -23.43
CA ILE A 161 -3.69 -20.25 -24.49
C ILE A 161 -3.06 -20.43 -25.89
N ILE A 162 -1.73 -20.37 -26.03
CA ILE A 162 -1.06 -20.74 -27.29
C ILE A 162 -1.43 -22.17 -27.71
N GLY A 163 -1.46 -23.10 -26.75
CA GLY A 163 -1.88 -24.47 -26.99
C GLY A 163 -3.35 -24.59 -27.43
N VAL A 164 -4.23 -23.73 -26.91
CA VAL A 164 -5.64 -23.63 -27.33
C VAL A 164 -5.73 -23.12 -28.77
N ALA A 165 -4.97 -22.08 -29.12
CA ALA A 165 -4.92 -21.52 -30.46
C ALA A 165 -4.35 -22.52 -31.47
N LYS A 166 -3.25 -23.20 -31.13
CA LYS A 166 -2.66 -24.25 -31.97
C LYS A 166 -3.59 -25.45 -32.16
N ALA A 167 -4.44 -25.75 -31.19
CA ALA A 167 -5.44 -26.82 -31.34
C ALA A 167 -6.49 -26.53 -32.42
N ALA A 168 -6.66 -25.27 -32.85
CA ALA A 168 -7.56 -24.91 -33.93
C ALA A 168 -7.09 -25.37 -35.32
N TYR A 169 -5.81 -25.75 -35.48
CA TYR A 169 -5.31 -26.39 -36.71
C TYR A 169 -5.83 -27.82 -36.90
N PHE A 170 -6.35 -28.45 -35.84
CA PHE A 170 -6.74 -29.86 -35.86
C PHE A 170 -8.27 -30.03 -35.97
N PRO A 171 -8.75 -31.19 -36.48
CA PRO A 171 -10.18 -31.47 -36.59
C PRO A 171 -10.91 -31.39 -35.24
N GLN A 172 -12.05 -30.72 -35.20
CA GLN A 172 -12.93 -30.72 -34.05
C GLN A 172 -13.91 -31.88 -34.14
N ILE A 173 -14.04 -32.66 -33.07
CA ILE A 173 -14.98 -33.77 -32.98
C ILE A 173 -16.05 -33.41 -31.95
N THR A 174 -17.30 -33.36 -32.39
CA THR A 174 -18.48 -33.11 -31.56
C THR A 174 -19.36 -34.35 -31.59
N LEU A 175 -19.81 -34.79 -30.42
CA LEU A 175 -20.67 -35.97 -30.27
C LEU A 175 -21.97 -35.49 -29.65
N THR A 176 -23.04 -35.45 -30.44
CA THR A 176 -24.38 -35.08 -29.95
C THR A 176 -25.20 -36.34 -29.76
N GLY A 177 -25.81 -36.49 -28.59
CA GLY A 177 -26.69 -37.61 -28.30
C GLY A 177 -27.98 -37.12 -27.66
N GLU A 178 -29.11 -37.63 -28.13
CA GLU A 178 -30.43 -37.33 -27.57
C GLU A 178 -31.14 -38.64 -27.23
N PHE A 179 -31.90 -38.64 -26.13
CA PHE A 179 -32.71 -39.77 -25.70
C PHE A 179 -33.95 -39.24 -25.01
N GLY A 180 -35.13 -39.72 -25.38
CA GLY A 180 -36.37 -39.26 -24.77
C GLY A 180 -37.61 -39.82 -25.43
N TYR A 181 -38.68 -39.03 -25.37
CA TYR A 181 -39.97 -39.35 -25.96
C TYR A 181 -40.40 -38.25 -26.91
N GLN A 182 -40.87 -38.60 -28.09
CA GLN A 182 -41.40 -37.63 -29.05
C GLN A 182 -42.81 -38.02 -29.44
N SER A 183 -43.73 -37.04 -29.39
CA SER A 183 -45.10 -37.26 -29.79
C SER A 183 -45.82 -36.00 -30.28
N THR A 184 -46.75 -36.21 -31.21
CA THR A 184 -47.76 -35.23 -31.63
C THR A 184 -48.91 -35.02 -30.62
N ALA A 185 -49.06 -35.88 -29.61
CA ALA A 185 -50.11 -35.75 -28.58
C ALA A 185 -49.61 -36.14 -27.17
N LEU A 186 -49.82 -35.24 -26.19
CA LEU A 186 -49.33 -35.35 -24.81
C LEU A 186 -49.84 -36.60 -24.08
N ALA A 187 -51.11 -36.97 -24.27
CA ALA A 187 -51.77 -38.08 -23.58
C ALA A 187 -51.03 -39.43 -23.69
N ASN A 188 -50.27 -39.60 -24.77
CA ASN A 188 -49.59 -40.84 -25.07
C ASN A 188 -48.06 -40.66 -25.06
N LEU A 189 -47.51 -39.52 -24.60
CA LEU A 189 -46.09 -39.16 -24.70
C LEU A 189 -45.17 -40.22 -24.08
N PHE A 190 -45.54 -40.79 -22.93
CA PHE A 190 -44.76 -41.79 -22.21
C PHE A 190 -45.08 -43.26 -22.60
N SER A 191 -45.83 -43.47 -23.68
CA SER A 191 -46.08 -44.83 -24.19
C SER A 191 -44.79 -45.44 -24.78
N GLY A 192 -44.60 -46.75 -24.62
CA GLY A 192 -43.36 -47.44 -24.98
C GLY A 192 -42.92 -47.31 -26.44
N SER A 193 -43.86 -47.10 -27.36
CA SER A 193 -43.64 -46.93 -28.80
C SER A 193 -43.18 -45.55 -29.23
N ARG A 194 -43.04 -44.59 -28.30
CA ARG A 194 -42.66 -43.19 -28.59
C ARG A 194 -41.28 -42.80 -28.09
N ARG A 195 -40.51 -43.79 -27.65
CA ARG A 195 -39.09 -43.63 -27.31
C ARG A 195 -38.32 -43.31 -28.59
N ILE A 196 -37.58 -42.22 -28.53
CA ILE A 196 -36.65 -41.82 -29.59
C ILE A 196 -35.26 -41.68 -28.99
N TRP A 197 -34.26 -41.97 -29.82
CA TRP A 197 -32.87 -41.68 -29.52
C TRP A 197 -32.16 -41.29 -30.81
N SER A 198 -31.17 -40.41 -30.69
CA SER A 198 -30.31 -40.00 -31.80
C SER A 198 -28.88 -39.94 -31.31
N PHE A 199 -27.93 -40.28 -32.18
CA PHE A 199 -26.50 -40.11 -31.93
C PHE A 199 -25.86 -39.59 -33.21
N ILE A 200 -25.35 -38.37 -33.15
CA ILE A 200 -24.87 -37.60 -34.30
C ILE A 200 -23.41 -37.19 -34.00
N PRO A 201 -22.42 -37.97 -34.46
CA PRO A 201 -21.02 -37.56 -34.45
C PRO A 201 -20.75 -36.60 -35.62
N GLN A 202 -20.06 -35.49 -35.34
CA GLN A 202 -19.65 -34.49 -36.32
C GLN A 202 -18.14 -34.25 -36.22
N ILE A 203 -17.46 -34.25 -37.37
CA ILE A 203 -16.05 -33.85 -37.47
C ILE A 203 -15.98 -32.63 -38.38
N THR A 204 -15.31 -31.57 -37.91
CA THR A 204 -15.12 -30.34 -38.68
C THR A 204 -13.65 -29.98 -38.71
N GLN A 205 -13.07 -29.88 -39.92
CA GLN A 205 -11.69 -29.47 -40.13
C GLN A 205 -11.66 -28.31 -41.13
N PRO A 206 -11.14 -27.15 -40.75
CA PRO A 206 -10.94 -26.05 -41.67
C PRO A 206 -9.84 -26.40 -42.68
N ILE A 207 -10.11 -26.22 -43.98
CA ILE A 207 -9.11 -26.40 -45.04
C ILE A 207 -8.47 -25.05 -45.40
N PHE A 208 -9.30 -23.99 -45.48
CA PHE A 208 -8.84 -22.63 -45.75
C PHE A 208 -9.67 -21.63 -44.95
N GLU A 209 -8.98 -20.79 -44.17
CA GLU A 209 -9.57 -19.82 -43.23
C GLU A 209 -8.99 -18.41 -43.45
N GLY A 210 -8.38 -18.16 -44.62
CA GLY A 210 -7.80 -16.85 -44.94
C GLY A 210 -6.71 -16.37 -43.96
N GLY A 211 -5.96 -17.29 -43.35
CA GLY A 211 -4.92 -16.97 -42.36
C GLY A 211 -5.42 -16.76 -40.92
N ARG A 212 -6.74 -16.80 -40.67
CA ARG A 212 -7.35 -16.58 -39.34
C ARG A 212 -6.73 -17.42 -38.22
N ILE A 213 -6.45 -18.70 -38.49
CA ILE A 213 -5.88 -19.61 -37.48
C ILE A 213 -4.43 -19.21 -37.16
N THR A 214 -3.63 -18.94 -38.18
CA THR A 214 -2.24 -18.50 -38.01
C THR A 214 -2.17 -17.18 -37.26
N SER A 215 -2.95 -16.18 -37.67
CA SER A 215 -3.04 -14.90 -36.97
C SER A 215 -3.53 -15.04 -35.53
N GLY A 216 -4.41 -16.02 -35.24
CA GLY A 216 -4.83 -16.33 -33.87
C GLY A 216 -3.71 -16.92 -33.01
N VAL A 217 -2.84 -17.74 -33.59
CA VAL A 217 -1.64 -18.25 -32.92
C VAL A 217 -0.61 -17.13 -32.72
N ASP A 218 -0.36 -16.32 -33.75
CA ASP A 218 0.56 -15.17 -33.67
C ASP A 218 0.12 -14.19 -32.58
N LEU A 219 -1.19 -13.93 -32.46
CA LEU A 219 -1.77 -13.13 -31.40
C LEU A 219 -1.52 -13.76 -30.02
N ALA A 220 -1.78 -15.06 -29.85
CA ALA A 220 -1.55 -15.75 -28.58
C ALA A 220 -0.05 -15.75 -28.19
N GLU A 221 0.85 -15.91 -29.15
CA GLU A 221 2.29 -15.82 -28.93
C GLU A 221 2.73 -14.39 -28.58
N ALA A 222 2.14 -13.37 -29.21
CA ALA A 222 2.39 -11.97 -28.84
C ALA A 222 1.90 -11.65 -27.42
N GLN A 223 0.72 -12.17 -27.02
CA GLN A 223 0.19 -12.03 -25.66
C GLN A 223 1.10 -12.71 -24.63
N GLN A 224 1.62 -13.90 -24.92
CA GLN A 224 2.58 -14.57 -24.05
C GLN A 224 3.90 -13.79 -23.93
N ARG A 225 4.42 -13.21 -25.02
CA ARG A 225 5.60 -12.33 -24.95
C ARG A 225 5.34 -11.08 -24.10
N SER A 226 4.14 -10.51 -24.18
CA SER A 226 3.74 -9.40 -23.31
C SER A 226 3.68 -9.82 -21.84
N ALA A 227 3.10 -10.99 -21.53
CA ALA A 227 3.06 -11.53 -20.17
C ALA A 227 4.47 -11.83 -19.62
N LEU A 228 5.41 -12.29 -20.47
CA LEU A 228 6.79 -12.49 -20.09
C LEU A 228 7.47 -11.17 -19.70
N ALA A 229 7.30 -10.12 -20.52
CA ALA A 229 7.82 -8.79 -20.19
C ALA A 229 7.21 -8.22 -18.91
N GLN A 230 5.93 -8.48 -18.64
CA GLN A 230 5.29 -8.10 -17.37
C GLN A 230 5.89 -8.84 -16.17
N TYR A 231 6.17 -10.14 -16.31
CA TYR A 231 6.84 -10.93 -15.28
C TYR A 231 8.26 -10.42 -15.02
N GLU A 232 9.06 -10.19 -16.06
CA GLU A 232 10.41 -9.62 -15.94
C GLU A 232 10.38 -8.24 -15.27
N GLY A 233 9.42 -7.39 -15.64
CA GLY A 233 9.19 -6.10 -15.01
C GLY A 233 8.82 -6.20 -13.53
N ALA A 234 7.95 -7.14 -13.15
CA ALA A 234 7.59 -7.39 -11.75
C ALA A 234 8.80 -7.85 -10.92
N VAL A 235 9.65 -8.71 -11.50
CA VAL A 235 10.91 -9.14 -10.85
C VAL A 235 11.86 -7.96 -10.66
N GLN A 236 12.08 -7.14 -11.69
CA GLN A 236 12.96 -5.96 -11.60
C GLN A 236 12.45 -4.92 -10.60
N ALA A 237 11.14 -4.64 -10.60
CA ALA A 237 10.52 -3.78 -9.60
C ALA A 237 10.72 -4.34 -8.19
N GLY A 238 10.53 -5.66 -8.02
CA GLY A 238 10.73 -6.34 -6.75
C GLY A 238 12.16 -6.20 -6.21
N PHE A 239 13.17 -6.32 -7.07
CA PHE A 239 14.56 -6.07 -6.69
C PHE A 239 14.80 -4.62 -6.27
N ARG A 240 14.28 -3.65 -7.04
CA ARG A 240 14.42 -2.22 -6.73
C ARG A 240 13.79 -1.88 -5.39
N ASP A 241 12.54 -2.28 -5.15
CA ASP A 241 11.82 -1.94 -3.92
C ASP A 241 12.55 -2.43 -2.65
N VAL A 242 13.11 -3.64 -2.69
CA VAL A 242 13.85 -4.20 -1.54
C VAL A 242 15.20 -3.50 -1.39
N SER A 243 15.90 -3.22 -2.48
CA SER A 243 17.16 -2.46 -2.43
C SER A 243 16.94 -1.08 -1.81
N ASP A 244 15.91 -0.37 -2.26
CA ASP A 244 15.55 0.96 -1.75
C ASP A 244 15.15 0.89 -0.27
N ALA A 245 14.34 -0.10 0.12
CA ALA A 245 13.93 -0.30 1.51
C ALA A 245 15.11 -0.60 2.46
N LEU A 246 16.07 -1.43 2.03
CA LEU A 246 17.28 -1.74 2.82
C LEU A 246 18.16 -0.51 3.02
N VAL A 247 18.40 0.25 1.95
CA VAL A 247 19.16 1.51 2.03
C VAL A 247 18.42 2.50 2.92
N GLN A 248 17.11 2.67 2.74
CA GLN A 248 16.28 3.56 3.54
C GLN A 248 16.34 3.20 5.03
N PHE A 249 16.20 1.91 5.37
CA PHE A 249 16.27 1.44 6.76
C PHE A 249 17.62 1.77 7.41
N GLN A 250 18.73 1.50 6.71
CA GLN A 250 20.07 1.80 7.22
C GLN A 250 20.29 3.31 7.39
N ARG A 251 19.92 4.11 6.39
CA ARG A 251 20.12 5.57 6.44
C ARG A 251 19.22 6.26 7.46
N ILE A 252 17.97 5.82 7.64
CA ILE A 252 17.08 6.37 8.68
C ILE A 252 17.65 6.12 10.07
N LYS A 253 18.29 4.97 10.33
CA LYS A 253 18.96 4.68 11.61
C LYS A 253 20.10 5.67 11.88
N GLU A 254 20.93 5.96 10.87
CA GLU A 254 22.01 6.95 10.96
C GLU A 254 21.46 8.36 11.20
N ILE A 255 20.43 8.77 10.44
CA ILE A 255 19.76 10.07 10.57
C ILE A 255 19.17 10.23 11.98
N ARG A 256 18.50 9.19 12.50
CA ARG A 256 17.91 9.20 13.84
C ARG A 256 18.97 9.46 14.90
N ALA A 257 20.10 8.75 14.86
CA ALA A 257 21.18 8.93 15.83
C ALA A 257 21.73 10.38 15.81
N GLN A 258 21.90 10.97 14.63
CA GLN A 258 22.35 12.37 14.52
C GLN A 258 21.29 13.37 15.01
N ARG A 259 20.00 13.12 14.73
CA ARG A 259 18.89 13.97 15.22
C ARG A 259 18.76 13.92 16.74
N GLU A 260 18.96 12.77 17.38
CA GLU A 260 18.95 12.64 18.84
C GLU A 260 20.05 13.50 19.50
N LEU A 261 21.26 13.49 18.93
CA LEU A 261 22.36 14.36 19.37
C LEU A 261 22.03 15.85 19.17
N LEU A 262 21.45 16.20 18.01
CA LEU A 262 21.03 17.57 17.71
C LEU A 262 19.98 18.09 18.70
N VAL A 263 18.95 17.28 19.01
CA VAL A 263 17.91 17.64 19.98
C VAL A 263 18.52 17.91 21.35
N THR A 264 19.45 17.05 21.79
CA THR A 264 20.17 17.23 23.06
C THR A 264 20.94 18.55 23.08
N ALA A 265 21.70 18.85 22.01
CA ALA A 265 22.45 20.10 21.90
C ALA A 265 21.55 21.35 21.87
N LEU A 266 20.40 21.29 21.19
CA LEU A 266 19.43 22.39 21.14
C LEU A 266 18.75 22.63 22.50
N GLN A 267 18.43 21.57 23.24
CA GLN A 267 17.89 21.69 24.60
C GLN A 267 18.90 22.37 25.53
N ASP A 268 20.18 22.02 25.45
CA ASP A 268 21.23 22.69 26.21
C ASP A 268 21.44 24.15 25.78
N ARG A 269 21.42 24.43 24.47
CA ARG A 269 21.48 25.81 23.95
C ARG A 269 20.35 26.67 24.53
N LYS A 270 19.13 26.15 24.50
CA LYS A 270 17.93 26.80 25.07
C LYS A 270 18.14 27.08 26.56
N ARG A 271 18.61 26.10 27.33
CA ARG A 271 18.88 26.24 28.77
C ARG A 271 19.91 27.32 29.05
N LEU A 272 21.04 27.32 28.34
CA LEU A 272 22.13 28.29 28.52
C LEU A 272 21.71 29.71 28.13
N ALA A 273 21.00 29.88 27.03
CA ALA A 273 20.49 31.19 26.60
C ALA A 273 19.52 31.79 27.64
N TYR A 274 18.66 30.95 28.21
CA TYR A 274 17.72 31.37 29.25
C TYR A 274 18.43 31.76 30.56
N LEU A 275 19.51 31.05 30.94
CA LEU A 275 20.34 31.42 32.10
C LEU A 275 21.05 32.76 31.89
N ARG A 276 21.63 33.01 30.71
CA ARG A 276 22.30 34.29 30.39
C ARG A 276 21.33 35.47 30.41
N TYR A 277 20.13 35.29 29.87
CA TYR A 277 19.07 36.29 29.92
C TYR A 277 18.64 36.59 31.36
N ARG A 278 18.38 35.56 32.19
CA ARG A 278 18.06 35.76 33.62
C ARG A 278 19.19 36.42 34.41
N GLY A 279 20.44 36.16 34.05
CA GLY A 279 21.62 36.80 34.63
C GLY A 279 21.88 38.23 34.14
N GLY A 280 21.07 38.76 33.21
CA GLY A 280 21.23 40.13 32.68
C GLY A 280 22.41 40.32 31.73
N VAL A 281 23.06 39.24 31.28
CA VAL A 281 24.28 39.27 30.46
C VAL A 281 23.98 39.17 28.96
N ASP A 282 22.70 39.04 28.60
CA ASP A 282 22.26 38.86 27.22
C ASP A 282 20.84 39.39 27.01
N THR A 283 20.47 39.61 25.75
CA THR A 283 19.17 40.19 25.38
C THR A 283 18.06 39.15 25.38
N MET A 284 16.82 39.60 25.62
CA MET A 284 15.63 38.74 25.51
C MET A 284 15.48 38.18 24.10
N LEU A 285 15.87 38.94 23.07
CA LEU A 285 15.85 38.50 21.69
C LEU A 285 16.68 37.22 21.48
N ASN A 286 17.88 37.15 22.04
CA ASN A 286 18.74 35.97 21.92
C ASN A 286 18.18 34.75 22.65
N ALA A 287 17.55 34.94 23.82
CA ALA A 287 16.83 33.87 24.51
C ALA A 287 15.59 33.40 23.73
N LEU A 288 14.83 34.32 23.13
CA LEU A 288 13.67 34.00 22.30
C LEU A 288 14.04 33.31 20.98
N GLN A 289 15.19 33.67 20.39
CA GLN A 289 15.76 33.00 19.22
C GLN A 289 16.28 31.60 19.57
N ALA A 290 16.84 31.39 20.75
CA ALA A 290 17.28 30.07 21.19
C ALA A 290 16.12 29.08 21.40
N LEU A 291 14.90 29.59 21.53
CA LEU A 291 13.67 28.81 21.64
C LEU A 291 13.06 28.44 20.28
N LYS A 292 13.44 29.11 19.18
CA LYS A 292 13.10 28.68 17.80
C LYS A 292 13.91 27.44 17.45
#